data_AF-A0A2I2DXV1-F1
#
_entry.id   AF-A0A2I2DXV1-F1
#
_cell.length_a   1.000
_cell.length_b   1.000
_cell.length_c   1.000
_cell.angle_alpha   90.00
_cell.angle_beta   90.00
_cell.angle_gamma   90.00
#
_symmetry.space_group_name_H-M   'P 1'
#
loop_
_entity.id
_entity.type
_entity.pdbx_description
1 polymer ?
#
loop_
_entity_poly.entity_id
_entity_poly.type
_entity_poly.pdbx_seq_one_letter_code
_entity_poly.pdbx_strand_id
1 'polypeptide(L)'
;MIRVLKKIKRHTISTTQVLFAFGTLVLQAQQDTIRYIGKTVSNIDYHHGQLSPAVGVHATQIMRASREHPEKSDGFGWTYNHAPNIAYWNHTFFVQYLSDPVGEHIPPSQSFLQTSKDGENWSFPKVVFPMYHIPDGYVKEGVDAVAKNLKAVMHQRMGFFTSSDNRFFTLAYYGIVMEPHDDPNDGKGIGRVIREIYKDGSFGPIYFIRYNKSWDASKSAYPFYTKSKDKGFKKACEELMATPLMMQQWVEEADRDDPLIPLKKEYKAFSYYHIPDGRVVGLWKHALTSMSTDNGKTWQYDALRAPGFVNSNAKIWGQKTSDDRYATVYNPSEFRWPLAVSTSNDGLNYTDLLLVHGEISRLRYGGAYKSHGPQYVRGIVEGNGTPSDGNMWLTYSMNKEDIWVASVPVPVTSVVNDDVNDVFNILPNGEELKLWNTYDLSWGSAKIEKKDNEKWLTLRDQDPFDYPRVERVIPFAEKMQASFTVKPEQNDHGMMEVEFQNKQGLPSVRFIFDSDGYLKHKAGYRLRNIMPYEAGKEYTINISLDAAARSYTFSVNGDKETRGIFFMPTDGISRVMFRTGEQRYYPNPDTPVDTPNYDDVPFTGASIPEAVFNIKSLITKKL
;
A
#
# COMPACT_ATOMS: atom_id res chain seq x y z
N MET A 1 16.85 -89.71 -11.85
CA MET A 1 17.82 -89.45 -12.94
C MET A 1 17.69 -88.00 -13.35
N ILE A 2 18.60 -87.14 -12.90
CA ILE A 2 19.73 -86.58 -13.66
C ILE A 2 19.35 -85.27 -14.36
N ARG A 3 19.92 -84.19 -13.81
CA ARG A 3 20.41 -82.94 -14.42
C ARG A 3 19.53 -82.37 -15.55
N VAL A 4 18.99 -81.16 -15.37
CA VAL A 4 19.62 -79.92 -15.86
C VAL A 4 18.84 -78.73 -15.27
N LEU A 5 19.53 -77.58 -15.10
CA LEU A 5 19.09 -76.27 -14.56
C LEU A 5 19.47 -75.98 -13.10
N LYS A 6 20.76 -76.14 -12.83
CA LYS A 6 21.50 -75.45 -11.78
C LYS A 6 22.14 -74.18 -12.37
N LYS A 7 21.37 -73.13 -12.69
CA LYS A 7 21.95 -71.79 -13.03
C LYS A 7 20.98 -70.60 -13.04
N ILE A 8 20.09 -70.43 -12.06
CA ILE A 8 19.41 -69.13 -11.83
C ILE A 8 19.28 -68.92 -10.31
N LYS A 9 20.39 -68.62 -9.64
CA LYS A 9 20.42 -68.16 -8.24
C LYS A 9 21.71 -67.40 -7.98
N ARG A 10 21.87 -66.28 -8.68
CA ARG A 10 22.84 -65.19 -8.44
C ARG A 10 22.61 -64.19 -9.57
N HIS A 11 21.79 -63.17 -9.30
CA HIS A 11 21.72 -61.85 -9.97
C HIS A 11 20.39 -61.10 -9.71
N THR A 12 19.48 -61.63 -8.90
CA THR A 12 18.23 -60.92 -8.54
C THR A 12 18.26 -60.24 -7.17
N ILE A 13 19.45 -59.90 -6.67
CA ILE A 13 19.65 -59.08 -5.48
C ILE A 13 20.79 -58.09 -5.77
N SER A 14 20.57 -57.17 -6.73
CA SER A 14 21.43 -55.98 -6.88
C SER A 14 20.82 -54.87 -7.74
N THR A 15 19.53 -54.92 -8.09
CA THR A 15 18.91 -53.90 -8.96
C THR A 15 17.70 -53.21 -8.33
N THR A 16 17.12 -53.76 -7.26
CA THR A 16 15.95 -53.14 -6.60
C THR A 16 16.33 -52.21 -5.44
N GLN A 17 17.58 -52.21 -4.98
CA GLN A 17 18.07 -51.24 -3.99
C GLN A 17 18.84 -50.05 -4.59
N VAL A 18 19.17 -50.09 -5.89
CA VAL A 18 19.78 -48.94 -6.59
C VAL A 18 18.71 -48.05 -7.23
N LEU A 19 17.54 -48.59 -7.61
CA LEU A 19 16.42 -47.75 -8.08
C LEU A 19 15.61 -47.08 -6.96
N PHE A 20 15.67 -47.57 -5.73
CA PHE A 20 15.05 -46.90 -4.56
C PHE A 20 15.98 -45.93 -3.84
N ALA A 21 17.28 -45.89 -4.20
CA ALA A 21 18.24 -44.91 -3.71
C ALA A 21 18.46 -43.73 -4.68
N PHE A 22 18.03 -43.85 -5.95
CA PHE A 22 18.04 -42.75 -6.93
C PHE A 22 16.65 -42.10 -7.15
N GLY A 23 15.59 -42.62 -6.51
CA GLY A 23 14.23 -42.07 -6.60
C GLY A 23 13.82 -41.15 -5.44
N THR A 24 14.64 -41.02 -4.40
CA THR A 24 14.41 -40.13 -3.23
C THR A 24 15.55 -39.13 -3.01
N LEU A 25 16.49 -39.06 -3.95
CA LEU A 25 17.41 -37.94 -4.16
C LEU A 25 16.95 -37.11 -5.36
N VAL A 26 15.64 -36.91 -5.53
CA VAL A 26 15.19 -35.56 -5.89
C VAL A 26 15.44 -34.77 -4.62
N LEU A 27 16.71 -34.36 -4.46
CA LEU A 27 17.04 -33.14 -3.76
C LEU A 27 15.91 -32.18 -4.11
N GLN A 28 15.22 -31.65 -3.10
CA GLN A 28 14.79 -30.28 -3.19
C GLN A 28 16.04 -29.48 -3.57
N ALA A 29 16.36 -29.44 -4.87
CA ALA A 29 17.08 -28.35 -5.45
C ALA A 29 16.15 -27.19 -5.16
N GLN A 30 16.35 -26.59 -3.99
CA GLN A 30 15.62 -25.46 -3.51
C GLN A 30 15.74 -24.45 -4.63
N GLN A 31 14.65 -24.28 -5.40
CA GLN A 31 14.67 -23.47 -6.60
C GLN A 31 15.29 -22.13 -6.23
N ASP A 32 16.41 -21.78 -6.87
CA ASP A 32 17.14 -20.57 -6.53
C ASP A 32 16.27 -19.37 -6.95
N THR A 33 15.52 -18.87 -5.98
CA THR A 33 14.39 -17.96 -6.16
C THR A 33 14.05 -17.38 -4.81
N ILE A 34 13.30 -16.27 -4.83
CA ILE A 34 12.84 -15.65 -3.60
C ILE A 34 11.90 -16.57 -2.83
N ARG A 35 11.93 -16.46 -1.51
CA ARG A 35 11.12 -17.27 -0.61
C ARG A 35 10.92 -16.57 0.71
N TYR A 36 9.75 -16.76 1.28
CA TYR A 36 9.46 -16.37 2.66
C TYR A 36 9.77 -17.57 3.57
N ILE A 37 10.75 -17.40 4.45
CA ILE A 37 11.18 -18.40 5.44
C ILE A 37 10.84 -18.00 6.87
N GLY A 38 10.20 -16.84 7.06
CA GLY A 38 9.61 -16.46 8.32
C GLY A 38 8.43 -17.36 8.70
N LYS A 39 7.96 -17.23 9.93
CA LYS A 39 6.85 -18.03 10.48
C LYS A 39 5.60 -17.21 10.79
N THR A 40 5.66 -15.90 10.57
CA THR A 40 4.54 -15.00 10.85
C THR A 40 3.52 -15.12 9.72
N VAL A 41 2.26 -15.24 10.09
CA VAL A 41 1.13 -15.30 9.16
C VAL A 41 0.12 -14.22 9.52
N SER A 42 -0.54 -13.66 8.50
CA SER A 42 -1.60 -12.67 8.70
C SER A 42 -2.93 -13.35 9.02
N ASN A 43 -3.61 -12.90 10.08
CA ASN A 43 -4.96 -13.35 10.40
C ASN A 43 -6.00 -12.50 9.64
N ILE A 44 -6.76 -13.13 8.75
CA ILE A 44 -7.73 -12.47 7.86
C ILE A 44 -8.91 -11.82 8.59
N ASP A 45 -9.24 -12.29 9.81
CA ASP A 45 -10.35 -11.76 10.61
C ASP A 45 -10.08 -10.33 11.13
N TYR A 46 -8.82 -9.88 11.06
CA TYR A 46 -8.39 -8.56 11.50
C TYR A 46 -7.85 -7.77 10.31
N HIS A 47 -8.30 -6.52 10.15
CA HIS A 47 -7.80 -5.63 9.09
C HIS A 47 -6.29 -5.46 9.11
N HIS A 48 -5.70 -5.39 10.30
CA HIS A 48 -4.26 -5.29 10.54
C HIS A 48 -3.53 -6.65 10.56
N GLY A 49 -4.22 -7.76 10.26
CA GLY A 49 -3.61 -9.09 10.14
C GLY A 49 -3.05 -9.68 11.44
N GLN A 50 -3.31 -9.05 12.58
CA GLN A 50 -2.56 -9.27 13.84
C GLN A 50 -1.03 -9.14 13.72
N LEU A 51 -0.57 -8.40 12.72
CA LEU A 51 0.85 -8.14 12.48
C LEU A 51 1.34 -6.99 13.35
N SER A 52 2.57 -7.09 13.87
CA SER A 52 3.23 -5.95 14.49
C SER A 52 3.61 -4.92 13.44
N PRO A 53 3.45 -3.61 13.68
CA PRO A 53 3.84 -2.58 12.74
C PRO A 53 5.36 -2.51 12.55
N ALA A 54 5.76 -2.19 11.32
CA ALA A 54 7.06 -1.59 11.09
C ALA A 54 7.08 -0.23 11.78
N VAL A 55 8.08 0.02 12.62
CA VAL A 55 8.13 1.22 13.47
C VAL A 55 8.27 2.48 12.63
N GLY A 56 7.48 3.51 12.94
CA GLY A 56 7.60 4.84 12.34
C GLY A 56 7.02 4.96 10.93
N VAL A 57 6.12 4.05 10.52
CA VAL A 57 5.43 4.15 9.23
C VAL A 57 4.43 5.30 9.26
N HIS A 58 4.52 6.21 8.29
CA HIS A 58 3.53 7.26 8.10
C HIS A 58 2.72 6.96 6.84
N ALA A 59 1.43 6.69 7.00
CA ALA A 59 0.49 6.49 5.90
C ALA A 59 -0.36 7.75 5.71
N THR A 60 -0.34 8.34 4.52
CA THR A 60 -1.01 9.60 4.21
C THR A 60 -1.96 9.42 3.04
N GLN A 61 -3.22 9.80 3.22
CA GLN A 61 -4.22 9.90 2.16
C GLN A 61 -3.96 11.16 1.35
N ILE A 62 -3.55 11.01 0.09
CA ILE A 62 -3.19 12.15 -0.78
C ILE A 62 -4.36 12.59 -1.66
N MET A 63 -5.36 11.72 -1.83
CA MET A 63 -6.60 12.04 -2.53
C MET A 63 -7.74 11.20 -1.94
N ARG A 64 -8.77 11.91 -1.46
CA ARG A 64 -10.03 11.35 -0.97
C ARG A 64 -11.10 11.57 -2.03
N ALA A 65 -11.68 10.51 -2.57
CA ALA A 65 -12.72 10.64 -3.57
C ALA A 65 -13.98 11.29 -2.99
N SER A 66 -14.56 12.23 -3.73
CA SER A 66 -15.84 12.85 -3.39
C SER A 66 -16.59 13.28 -4.64
N ARG A 67 -17.75 12.66 -4.89
CA ARG A 67 -18.60 13.04 -6.02
C ARG A 67 -19.32 14.37 -5.75
N GLU A 68 -19.69 14.59 -4.49
CA GLU A 68 -20.42 15.78 -4.04
C GLU A 68 -19.50 17.00 -3.86
N HIS A 69 -18.21 16.78 -3.59
CA HIS A 69 -17.20 17.83 -3.40
C HIS A 69 -15.98 17.64 -4.31
N PRO A 70 -16.16 17.72 -5.65
CA PRO A 70 -15.07 17.55 -6.61
C PRO A 70 -13.93 18.55 -6.37
N GLU A 71 -14.23 19.76 -5.89
CA GLU A 71 -13.25 20.81 -5.59
C GLU A 71 -12.29 20.45 -4.45
N LYS A 72 -12.66 19.48 -3.60
CA LYS A 72 -11.83 18.96 -2.51
C LYS A 72 -11.19 17.61 -2.82
N SER A 73 -11.39 17.08 -4.03
CA SER A 73 -10.88 15.77 -4.45
C SER A 73 -10.01 15.89 -5.70
N ASP A 74 -10.60 15.70 -6.89
CA ASP A 74 -9.90 15.61 -8.18
C ASP A 74 -10.35 16.69 -9.20
N GLY A 75 -11.41 17.44 -8.89
CA GLY A 75 -12.03 18.44 -9.76
C GLY A 75 -13.10 17.89 -10.71
N PHE A 76 -13.37 16.57 -10.70
CA PHE A 76 -14.29 15.87 -11.59
C PHE A 76 -15.36 15.06 -10.84
N GLY A 77 -15.11 14.75 -9.56
CA GLY A 77 -16.00 13.94 -8.73
C GLY A 77 -15.90 12.45 -9.06
N TRP A 78 -14.74 11.99 -9.53
CA TRP A 78 -14.55 10.61 -9.93
C TRP A 78 -14.20 9.73 -8.73
N THR A 79 -14.82 8.56 -8.69
CA THR A 79 -14.88 7.71 -7.50
C THR A 79 -14.26 6.33 -7.70
N TYR A 80 -13.75 6.05 -8.91
CA TYR A 80 -12.82 4.98 -9.15
C TYR A 80 -11.43 5.57 -9.40
N ASN A 81 -10.49 5.32 -8.48
CA ASN A 81 -9.12 5.83 -8.54
C ASN A 81 -8.16 4.70 -8.19
N HIS A 82 -7.28 4.32 -9.12
CA HIS A 82 -6.52 3.09 -8.96
C HIS A 82 -5.17 3.06 -9.69
N ALA A 83 -4.46 1.93 -9.51
CA ALA A 83 -3.18 1.60 -10.11
C ALA A 83 -2.10 2.72 -10.01
N PRO A 84 -1.84 3.24 -8.80
CA PRO A 84 -0.87 4.32 -8.66
C PRO A 84 0.56 3.85 -8.93
N ASN A 85 1.39 4.79 -9.39
CA ASN A 85 2.84 4.67 -9.61
C ASN A 85 3.51 5.84 -8.89
N ILE A 86 4.74 5.64 -8.40
CA ILE A 86 5.52 6.67 -7.72
C ILE A 86 6.94 6.78 -8.28
N ALA A 87 7.48 7.99 -8.31
CA ALA A 87 8.87 8.30 -8.64
C ALA A 87 9.39 9.48 -7.81
N TYR A 88 10.70 9.63 -7.74
CA TYR A 88 11.35 10.77 -7.10
C TYR A 88 12.34 11.41 -8.05
N TRP A 89 12.10 12.67 -8.44
CA TRP A 89 12.98 13.36 -9.37
C TRP A 89 13.06 14.83 -9.04
N ASN A 90 14.27 15.41 -9.17
CA ASN A 90 14.50 16.83 -8.90
C ASN A 90 13.93 17.28 -7.53
N HIS A 91 14.26 16.53 -6.47
CA HIS A 91 13.81 16.76 -5.10
C HIS A 91 12.28 16.83 -4.95
N THR A 92 11.56 15.99 -5.69
CA THR A 92 10.09 16.00 -5.76
C THR A 92 9.58 14.58 -5.92
N PHE A 93 8.62 14.18 -5.10
CA PHE A 93 7.81 13.00 -5.32
C PHE A 93 6.77 13.26 -6.40
N PHE A 94 6.52 12.25 -7.23
CA PHE A 94 5.50 12.23 -8.25
C PHE A 94 4.64 10.99 -8.08
N VAL A 95 3.34 11.15 -7.88
CA VAL A 95 2.38 10.05 -7.86
C VAL A 95 1.41 10.20 -9.02
N GLN A 96 1.39 9.19 -9.89
CA GLN A 96 0.45 9.10 -11.01
C GLN A 96 -0.55 7.98 -10.73
N TYR A 97 -1.83 8.20 -11.01
CA TYR A 97 -2.86 7.17 -10.95
C TYR A 97 -3.88 7.36 -12.07
N LEU A 98 -4.60 6.29 -12.42
CA LEU A 98 -5.72 6.34 -13.37
C LEU A 98 -7.03 6.50 -12.61
N SER A 99 -8.02 7.08 -13.28
CA SER A 99 -9.31 7.35 -12.70
C SER A 99 -10.41 7.25 -13.75
N ASP A 100 -11.58 6.77 -13.31
CA ASP A 100 -12.83 6.64 -14.08
C ASP A 100 -13.97 7.15 -13.16
N PRO A 101 -15.12 7.62 -13.70
CA PRO A 101 -16.17 8.24 -12.90
C PRO A 101 -16.68 7.41 -11.71
N VAL A 102 -16.88 6.10 -11.92
CA VAL A 102 -17.59 5.25 -10.94
C VAL A 102 -16.95 3.89 -10.71
N GLY A 103 -16.50 3.19 -11.75
CA GLY A 103 -16.02 1.81 -11.64
C GLY A 103 -14.98 1.47 -12.70
N GLU A 104 -14.32 0.34 -12.51
CA GLU A 104 -13.25 -0.13 -13.38
C GLU A 104 -13.79 -0.41 -14.79
N HIS A 105 -13.07 0.07 -15.80
CA HIS A 105 -13.36 -0.14 -17.22
C HIS A 105 -14.63 0.56 -17.71
N ILE A 106 -15.10 1.60 -17.00
CA ILE A 106 -16.27 2.37 -17.40
C ILE A 106 -15.80 3.72 -17.93
N PRO A 107 -15.76 3.92 -19.26
CA PRO A 107 -15.30 5.18 -19.83
C PRO A 107 -16.22 6.36 -19.43
N PRO A 108 -15.70 7.61 -19.44
CA PRO A 108 -14.33 7.99 -19.80
C PRO A 108 -13.30 7.65 -18.73
N SER A 109 -12.02 7.62 -19.13
CA SER A 109 -10.90 7.45 -18.20
C SER A 109 -9.80 8.48 -18.49
N GLN A 110 -9.07 8.87 -17.45
CA GLN A 110 -7.92 9.78 -17.54
C GLN A 110 -6.87 9.44 -16.47
N SER A 111 -5.65 9.97 -16.61
CA SER A 111 -4.60 9.81 -15.60
C SER A 111 -4.27 11.15 -14.94
N PHE A 112 -4.16 11.11 -13.62
CA PHE A 112 -3.79 12.23 -12.78
C PHE A 112 -2.34 12.14 -12.32
N LEU A 113 -1.78 13.28 -11.94
CA LEU A 113 -0.48 13.44 -11.31
C LEU A 113 -0.60 14.37 -10.10
N GLN A 114 -0.06 13.93 -8.97
CA GLN A 114 0.18 14.76 -7.78
C GLN A 114 1.68 14.81 -7.49
N THR A 115 2.14 15.92 -6.91
CA THR A 115 3.53 16.09 -6.54
C THR A 115 3.69 16.55 -5.09
N SER A 116 4.83 16.24 -4.49
CA SER A 116 5.17 16.70 -3.14
C SER A 116 6.68 16.91 -3.02
N LYS A 117 7.09 17.88 -2.21
CA LYS A 117 8.52 18.14 -1.91
C LYS A 117 8.99 17.40 -0.65
N ASP A 118 8.08 17.18 0.28
CA ASP A 118 8.32 16.65 1.62
C ASP A 118 7.68 15.27 1.83
N GLY A 119 6.80 14.83 0.92
CA GLY A 119 6.02 13.60 1.05
C GLY A 119 4.81 13.74 1.98
N GLU A 120 4.58 14.92 2.56
CA GLU A 120 3.49 15.23 3.49
C GLU A 120 2.44 16.13 2.83
N ASN A 121 2.89 17.18 2.16
CA ASN A 121 2.04 18.16 1.49
C ASN A 121 2.01 17.84 0.00
N TRP A 122 0.83 17.42 -0.48
CA TRP A 122 0.63 17.00 -1.87
C TRP A 122 -0.16 18.03 -2.66
N SER A 123 0.24 18.25 -3.90
CA SER A 123 -0.49 19.12 -4.81
C SER A 123 -1.88 18.55 -5.12
N PHE A 124 -2.82 19.42 -5.46
CA PHE A 124 -4.09 19.01 -6.07
C PHE A 124 -3.84 18.14 -7.33
N PRO A 125 -4.65 17.10 -7.60
CA PRO A 125 -4.52 16.27 -8.80
C PRO A 125 -4.55 17.09 -10.08
N LYS A 126 -3.57 16.87 -10.97
CA LYS A 126 -3.53 17.47 -12.31
C LYS A 126 -3.69 16.39 -13.37
N VAL A 127 -4.57 16.60 -14.34
CA VAL A 127 -4.70 15.70 -15.50
C VAL A 127 -3.39 15.72 -16.29
N VAL A 128 -2.67 14.59 -16.29
CA VAL A 128 -1.40 14.44 -17.00
C VAL A 128 -1.59 13.78 -18.36
N PHE A 129 -2.57 12.89 -18.47
CA PHE A 129 -3.08 12.33 -19.72
C PHE A 129 -4.61 12.43 -19.73
N PRO A 130 -5.20 13.19 -20.66
CA PRO A 130 -6.63 13.47 -20.65
C PRO A 130 -7.43 12.34 -21.30
N MET A 131 -8.76 12.43 -21.21
CA MET A 131 -9.69 11.57 -21.93
C MET A 131 -9.39 11.53 -23.44
N TYR A 132 -9.39 10.34 -24.03
CA TYR A 132 -9.11 10.13 -25.45
C TYR A 132 -10.36 9.67 -26.19
N HIS A 133 -10.68 10.29 -27.33
CA HIS A 133 -11.87 9.95 -28.12
C HIS A 133 -11.59 8.85 -29.14
N ILE A 134 -12.42 7.82 -29.14
CA ILE A 134 -12.42 6.78 -30.17
C ILE A 134 -13.38 7.24 -31.28
N PRO A 135 -12.94 7.31 -32.55
CA PRO A 135 -13.79 7.76 -33.65
C PRO A 135 -15.05 6.91 -33.79
N ASP A 136 -16.17 7.57 -34.06
CA ASP A 136 -17.42 6.89 -34.39
C ASP A 136 -17.24 5.96 -35.59
N GLY A 137 -17.84 4.78 -35.51
CA GLY A 137 -17.69 3.74 -36.53
C GLY A 137 -16.47 2.83 -36.35
N TYR A 138 -15.62 3.06 -35.34
CA TYR A 138 -14.56 2.12 -35.00
C TYR A 138 -15.14 0.78 -34.54
N VAL A 139 -14.53 -0.33 -34.98
CA VAL A 139 -14.86 -1.70 -34.58
C VAL A 139 -13.61 -2.32 -33.99
N LYS A 140 -13.75 -2.89 -32.78
CA LYS A 140 -12.68 -3.64 -32.12
C LYS A 140 -12.71 -5.09 -32.61
N GLU A 141 -11.58 -5.62 -33.03
CA GLU A 141 -11.49 -6.99 -33.52
C GLU A 141 -11.90 -8.01 -32.45
N GLY A 142 -12.95 -8.79 -32.72
CA GLY A 142 -13.46 -9.81 -31.80
C GLY A 142 -14.57 -9.34 -30.87
N VAL A 143 -15.06 -8.11 -31.02
CA VAL A 143 -16.23 -7.59 -30.29
C VAL A 143 -17.31 -7.15 -31.28
N ASP A 144 -18.54 -7.60 -31.09
CA ASP A 144 -19.69 -7.28 -31.95
C ASP A 144 -20.33 -5.94 -31.55
N ALA A 145 -19.53 -4.88 -31.62
CA ALA A 145 -19.94 -3.53 -31.27
C ALA A 145 -19.28 -2.48 -32.16
N VAL A 146 -19.98 -1.36 -32.36
CA VAL A 146 -19.50 -0.21 -33.12
C VAL A 146 -19.41 0.99 -32.20
N ALA A 147 -18.25 1.63 -32.15
CA ALA A 147 -18.01 2.77 -31.29
C ALA A 147 -18.93 3.94 -31.71
N LYS A 148 -19.59 4.55 -30.72
CA LYS A 148 -20.38 5.77 -30.89
C LYS A 148 -20.24 6.63 -29.64
N ASN A 149 -19.71 7.84 -29.79
CA ASN A 149 -19.36 8.74 -28.69
C ASN A 149 -18.52 8.05 -27.59
N LEU A 150 -17.63 7.14 -27.99
CA LEU A 150 -16.85 6.35 -27.05
C LEU A 150 -15.56 7.08 -26.66
N LYS A 151 -15.17 6.94 -25.39
CA LYS A 151 -13.88 7.37 -24.87
C LYS A 151 -13.06 6.14 -24.49
N ALA A 152 -11.74 6.25 -24.61
CA ALA A 152 -10.83 5.20 -24.20
C ALA A 152 -10.83 5.01 -22.67
N VAL A 153 -10.41 3.81 -22.26
CA VAL A 153 -10.15 3.47 -20.85
C VAL A 153 -8.63 3.44 -20.64
N MET A 154 -8.12 4.06 -19.59
CA MET A 154 -6.69 4.05 -19.31
C MET A 154 -6.32 2.83 -18.45
N HIS A 155 -5.16 2.24 -18.71
CA HIS A 155 -4.59 1.18 -17.88
C HIS A 155 -3.07 1.26 -17.91
N GLN A 156 -2.38 1.10 -16.77
CA GLN A 156 -0.91 1.11 -16.72
C GLN A 156 -0.37 0.23 -15.60
N ARG A 157 0.77 -0.43 -15.88
CA ARG A 157 1.66 -1.00 -14.86
C ARG A 157 2.95 -0.21 -14.64
N MET A 158 3.25 0.74 -15.52
CA MET A 158 4.42 1.59 -15.48
C MET A 158 4.02 3.04 -15.77
N GLY A 159 4.27 3.93 -14.80
CA GLY A 159 3.91 5.34 -14.90
C GLY A 159 5.06 6.30 -15.20
N PHE A 160 6.31 5.91 -14.94
CA PHE A 160 7.48 6.81 -14.99
C PHE A 160 8.73 6.16 -15.57
N PHE A 161 9.58 6.99 -16.18
CA PHE A 161 10.92 6.63 -16.65
C PHE A 161 11.85 7.85 -16.56
N THR A 162 13.04 7.66 -15.98
CA THR A 162 14.14 8.64 -16.06
C THR A 162 15.18 8.11 -17.04
N SER A 163 15.53 8.90 -18.05
CA SER A 163 16.57 8.52 -19.02
C SER A 163 17.98 8.71 -18.47
N SER A 164 18.96 8.11 -19.14
CA SER A 164 20.39 8.28 -18.88
C SER A 164 20.87 9.74 -18.94
N ASP A 165 20.20 10.59 -19.73
CA ASP A 165 20.46 12.04 -19.79
C ASP A 165 19.73 12.83 -18.68
N ASN A 166 19.19 12.14 -17.67
CA ASN A 166 18.43 12.69 -16.55
C ASN A 166 17.20 13.51 -16.98
N ARG A 167 16.51 13.05 -18.02
CA ARG A 167 15.20 13.57 -18.44
C ARG A 167 14.11 12.70 -17.84
N PHE A 168 13.05 13.31 -17.33
CA PHE A 168 12.02 12.61 -16.58
C PHE A 168 10.71 12.56 -17.36
N PHE A 169 10.18 11.35 -17.51
CA PHE A 169 9.02 11.08 -18.33
C PHE A 169 7.92 10.40 -17.52
N THR A 170 6.69 10.72 -17.88
CA THR A 170 5.51 9.99 -17.44
C THR A 170 4.86 9.31 -18.64
N LEU A 171 4.24 8.15 -18.40
CA LEU A 171 3.67 7.28 -19.43
C LEU A 171 2.27 6.85 -19.07
N ALA A 172 1.49 6.55 -20.10
CA ALA A 172 0.17 6.01 -19.95
C ALA A 172 -0.25 5.16 -21.14
N TYR A 173 -1.30 4.36 -21.02
CA TYR A 173 -1.83 3.57 -22.13
C TYR A 173 -3.33 3.75 -22.25
N TYR A 174 -3.80 3.87 -23.50
CA TYR A 174 -5.21 3.96 -23.85
C TYR A 174 -5.68 2.62 -24.42
N GLY A 175 -6.53 1.93 -23.67
CA GLY A 175 -7.26 0.73 -24.07
C GLY A 175 -8.65 1.05 -24.63
N ILE A 176 -9.35 0.03 -25.10
CA ILE A 176 -10.69 0.13 -25.66
C ILE A 176 -11.60 -0.86 -24.95
N VAL A 177 -12.72 -0.35 -24.44
CA VAL A 177 -13.82 -1.13 -23.84
C VAL A 177 -15.09 -0.75 -24.60
N MET A 178 -15.60 -1.66 -25.42
CA MET A 178 -16.75 -1.40 -26.28
C MET A 178 -18.08 -1.69 -25.57
N GLU A 179 -18.09 -2.65 -24.64
CA GLU A 179 -19.26 -3.12 -23.91
C GLU A 179 -18.86 -3.64 -22.52
N PRO A 180 -19.80 -3.85 -21.59
CA PRO A 180 -19.49 -4.44 -20.29
C PRO A 180 -18.73 -5.77 -20.42
N HIS A 181 -17.72 -5.98 -19.58
CA HIS A 181 -16.80 -7.13 -19.58
C HIS A 181 -15.77 -7.17 -20.73
N ASP A 182 -15.77 -6.20 -21.65
CA ASP A 182 -14.62 -6.01 -22.54
C ASP A 182 -13.39 -5.51 -21.75
N ASP A 183 -12.19 -5.91 -22.17
CA ASP A 183 -10.93 -5.69 -21.44
C ASP A 183 -10.08 -4.62 -22.15
N PRO A 184 -9.68 -3.52 -21.49
CA PRO A 184 -8.79 -2.53 -22.08
C PRO A 184 -7.35 -3.03 -22.31
N ASN A 185 -6.93 -4.13 -21.68
CA ASN A 185 -5.59 -4.71 -21.77
C ASN A 185 -5.58 -6.09 -22.44
N ASP A 186 -6.40 -6.29 -23.45
CA ASP A 186 -6.44 -7.50 -24.30
C ASP A 186 -5.42 -7.49 -25.45
N GLY A 187 -4.58 -6.45 -25.52
CA GLY A 187 -3.60 -6.26 -26.59
C GLY A 187 -4.19 -5.72 -27.89
N LYS A 188 -5.45 -5.27 -27.86
CA LYS A 188 -6.18 -4.74 -29.02
C LYS A 188 -6.66 -3.29 -28.82
N GLY A 189 -6.05 -2.56 -27.88
CA GLY A 189 -6.35 -1.16 -27.61
C GLY A 189 -5.75 -0.18 -28.63
N ILE A 190 -5.45 1.04 -28.19
CA ILE A 190 -4.94 2.13 -29.05
C ILE A 190 -3.42 2.15 -29.05
N GLY A 191 -2.83 2.31 -27.86
CA GLY A 191 -1.40 2.45 -27.72
C GLY A 191 -0.96 3.20 -26.46
N ARG A 192 0.36 3.21 -26.27
CA ARG A 192 1.04 3.84 -25.16
C ARG A 192 1.49 5.25 -25.54
N VAL A 193 1.27 6.18 -24.63
CA VAL A 193 1.69 7.58 -24.72
C VAL A 193 2.76 7.92 -23.68
N ILE A 194 3.55 8.93 -24.01
CA ILE A 194 4.63 9.46 -23.18
C ILE A 194 4.63 10.99 -23.28
N ARG A 195 5.00 11.66 -22.19
CA ARG A 195 5.38 13.07 -22.20
C ARG A 195 6.46 13.33 -21.17
N GLU A 196 7.25 14.36 -21.40
CA GLU A 196 8.28 14.80 -20.44
C GLU A 196 7.67 15.71 -19.37
N ILE A 197 8.19 15.59 -18.15
CA ILE A 197 7.99 16.53 -17.06
C ILE A 197 9.30 17.30 -16.89
N TYR A 198 9.24 18.61 -17.09
CA TYR A 198 10.41 19.47 -16.98
C TYR A 198 10.71 19.82 -15.51
N LYS A 199 11.92 20.34 -15.25
CA LYS A 199 12.39 20.70 -13.90
C LYS A 199 11.50 21.73 -13.19
N ASP A 200 10.84 22.59 -13.95
CA ASP A 200 9.90 23.60 -13.46
C ASP A 200 8.49 23.03 -13.17
N GLY A 201 8.28 21.73 -13.42
CA GLY A 201 7.01 21.04 -13.24
C GLY A 201 6.03 21.18 -14.41
N SER A 202 6.40 21.90 -15.48
CA SER A 202 5.59 21.98 -16.70
C SER A 202 5.72 20.69 -17.53
N PHE A 203 4.74 20.44 -18.41
CA PHE A 203 4.68 19.22 -19.19
C PHE A 203 4.97 19.48 -20.67
N GLY A 204 5.85 18.65 -21.27
CA GLY A 204 6.03 18.58 -22.71
C GLY A 204 4.78 18.05 -23.44
N PRO A 205 4.74 18.08 -24.79
CA PRO A 205 3.60 17.55 -25.55
C PRO A 205 3.41 16.05 -25.31
N ILE A 206 2.19 15.56 -25.51
CA ILE A 206 1.87 14.13 -25.49
C ILE A 206 2.24 13.54 -26.85
N TYR A 207 2.94 12.40 -26.84
CA TYR A 207 3.24 11.61 -28.02
C TYR A 207 2.84 10.15 -27.80
N PHE A 208 2.41 9.47 -28.85
CA PHE A 208 2.41 8.01 -28.85
C PHE A 208 3.85 7.50 -28.94
N ILE A 209 4.26 6.63 -28.02
CA ILE A 209 5.54 5.92 -28.09
C ILE A 209 5.39 4.56 -28.78
N ARG A 210 4.19 3.97 -28.71
CA ARG A 210 3.89 2.66 -29.29
C ARG A 210 2.40 2.53 -29.58
N TYR A 211 2.04 2.01 -30.74
CA TYR A 211 0.66 1.65 -31.10
C TYR A 211 0.45 0.15 -30.92
N ASN A 212 -0.77 -0.27 -30.61
CA ASN A 212 -1.19 -1.65 -30.88
C ASN A 212 -1.41 -1.84 -32.38
N LYS A 213 -1.19 -3.05 -32.88
CA LYS A 213 -1.38 -3.40 -34.30
C LYS A 213 -2.82 -3.18 -34.80
N SER A 214 -3.80 -3.34 -33.92
CA SER A 214 -5.22 -3.14 -34.24
C SER A 214 -5.59 -1.68 -34.49
N TRP A 215 -4.75 -0.73 -34.07
CA TRP A 215 -5.05 0.69 -34.15
C TRP A 215 -4.54 1.34 -35.44
N ASP A 216 -5.43 2.03 -36.15
CA ASP A 216 -5.07 2.88 -37.28
C ASP A 216 -4.46 4.19 -36.79
N ALA A 217 -3.13 4.29 -36.85
CA ALA A 217 -2.36 5.45 -36.41
C ALA A 217 -2.75 6.77 -37.11
N SER A 218 -3.40 6.72 -38.29
CA SER A 218 -3.89 7.93 -38.96
C SER A 218 -5.06 8.59 -38.21
N LYS A 219 -5.74 7.83 -37.35
CA LYS A 219 -6.84 8.30 -36.48
C LYS A 219 -6.36 8.86 -35.14
N SER A 220 -5.04 8.94 -34.93
CA SER A 220 -4.48 9.33 -33.64
C SER A 220 -4.56 10.83 -33.37
N ALA A 221 -5.07 11.21 -32.19
CA ALA A 221 -5.14 12.62 -31.77
C ALA A 221 -3.77 13.22 -31.39
N TYR A 222 -2.79 12.36 -31.06
CA TYR A 222 -1.43 12.77 -30.72
C TYR A 222 -0.44 12.25 -31.77
N PRO A 223 0.62 13.02 -32.06
CA PRO A 223 1.67 12.57 -32.96
C PRO A 223 2.46 11.38 -32.38
N PHE A 224 3.03 10.57 -33.26
CA PHE A 224 4.01 9.56 -32.86
C PHE A 224 5.34 10.21 -32.44
N TYR A 225 6.05 9.63 -31.47
CA TYR A 225 7.23 10.23 -30.83
C TYR A 225 8.32 10.67 -31.81
N THR A 226 8.48 9.95 -32.94
CA THR A 226 9.47 10.27 -33.99
C THR A 226 9.21 11.62 -34.68
N LYS A 227 7.98 12.15 -34.58
CA LYS A 227 7.62 13.48 -35.09
C LYS A 227 8.08 14.62 -34.18
N SER A 228 8.56 14.33 -32.96
CA SER A 228 9.15 15.36 -32.11
C SER A 228 10.41 15.96 -32.76
N LYS A 229 10.52 17.29 -32.67
CA LYS A 229 11.72 18.03 -33.10
C LYS A 229 12.84 17.93 -32.07
N ASP A 230 12.53 17.58 -30.83
CA ASP A 230 13.50 17.38 -29.77
C ASP A 230 14.23 16.03 -29.97
N LYS A 231 15.53 16.10 -30.26
CA LYS A 231 16.37 14.92 -30.47
C LYS A 231 16.61 14.13 -29.19
N GLY A 232 16.76 14.80 -28.04
CA GLY A 232 16.96 14.12 -26.77
C GLY A 232 15.69 13.42 -26.29
N PHE A 233 14.50 13.96 -26.61
CA PHE A 233 13.22 13.31 -26.34
C PHE A 233 13.12 11.99 -27.10
N LYS A 234 13.45 11.99 -28.39
CA LYS A 234 13.45 10.78 -29.22
C LYS A 234 14.46 9.75 -28.73
N LYS A 235 15.69 10.19 -28.41
CA LYS A 235 16.72 9.34 -27.80
C LYS A 235 16.21 8.68 -26.52
N ALA A 236 15.57 9.42 -25.63
CA ALA A 236 15.03 8.87 -24.39
C ALA A 236 13.88 7.87 -24.63
N CYS A 237 13.02 8.10 -25.62
CA CYS A 237 11.99 7.14 -26.02
C CYS A 237 12.60 5.84 -26.56
N GLU A 238 13.65 5.94 -27.38
CA GLU A 238 14.39 4.80 -27.92
C GLU A 238 15.13 4.03 -26.81
N GLU A 239 15.74 4.75 -25.86
CA GLU A 239 16.38 4.16 -24.66
C GLU A 239 15.37 3.36 -23.82
N LEU A 240 14.20 3.94 -23.56
CA LEU A 240 13.13 3.25 -22.84
C LEU A 240 12.73 1.96 -23.55
N MET A 241 12.47 2.02 -24.86
CA MET A 241 12.08 0.85 -25.65
C MET A 241 13.19 -0.20 -25.82
N ALA A 242 14.45 0.21 -25.67
CA ALA A 242 15.60 -0.69 -25.68
C ALA A 242 15.86 -1.36 -24.31
N THR A 243 15.14 -0.96 -23.25
CA THR A 243 15.35 -1.45 -21.88
C THR A 243 14.41 -2.63 -21.57
N PRO A 244 14.89 -3.88 -21.52
CA PRO A 244 14.03 -5.07 -21.41
C PRO A 244 13.13 -5.09 -20.18
N LEU A 245 13.65 -4.67 -19.03
CA LEU A 245 12.89 -4.59 -17.78
C LEU A 245 11.77 -3.55 -17.81
N MET A 246 11.93 -2.49 -18.61
CA MET A 246 10.84 -1.53 -18.84
C MET A 246 9.80 -2.11 -19.78
N MET A 247 10.24 -2.77 -20.87
CA MET A 247 9.34 -3.43 -21.81
C MET A 247 8.54 -4.55 -21.13
N GLN A 248 9.12 -5.29 -20.19
CA GLN A 248 8.40 -6.33 -19.46
C GLN A 248 7.21 -5.79 -18.66
N GLN A 249 7.23 -4.52 -18.25
CA GLN A 249 6.09 -3.88 -17.58
C GLN A 249 4.93 -3.55 -18.54
N TRP A 250 5.12 -3.68 -19.86
CA TRP A 250 4.12 -3.35 -20.88
C TRP A 250 3.36 -4.57 -21.41
N VAL A 251 3.71 -5.78 -20.96
CA VAL A 251 3.21 -7.05 -21.52
C VAL A 251 1.70 -7.18 -21.52
N GLU A 252 1.00 -6.61 -20.52
CA GLU A 252 -0.45 -6.74 -20.41
C GLU A 252 -1.16 -5.96 -21.51
N GLU A 253 -0.69 -4.75 -21.82
CA GLU A 253 -1.36 -3.87 -22.78
C GLU A 253 -0.80 -3.96 -24.22
N ALA A 254 0.43 -4.47 -24.36
CA ALA A 254 1.07 -4.65 -25.65
C ALA A 254 0.40 -5.75 -26.49
N ASP A 255 0.67 -5.74 -27.80
CA ASP A 255 0.29 -6.84 -28.68
C ASP A 255 0.90 -8.15 -28.14
N ARG A 256 0.16 -9.26 -28.23
CA ARG A 256 0.59 -10.55 -27.64
C ARG A 256 1.91 -11.08 -28.21
N ASP A 257 2.22 -10.72 -29.44
CA ASP A 257 3.45 -11.08 -30.15
C ASP A 257 4.45 -9.91 -30.27
N ASP A 258 4.28 -8.85 -29.48
CA ASP A 258 5.11 -7.65 -29.54
C ASP A 258 6.59 -7.98 -29.33
N PRO A 259 7.48 -7.80 -30.33
CA PRO A 259 8.87 -8.26 -30.27
C PRO A 259 9.72 -7.61 -29.18
N LEU A 260 9.32 -6.46 -28.63
CA LEU A 260 10.07 -5.77 -27.57
C LEU A 260 9.87 -6.40 -26.19
N ILE A 261 8.78 -7.14 -25.99
CA ILE A 261 8.46 -7.78 -24.70
C ILE A 261 9.32 -9.03 -24.51
N PRO A 262 10.19 -9.12 -23.49
CA PRO A 262 11.08 -10.28 -23.34
C PRO A 262 10.34 -11.59 -23.05
N LEU A 263 9.45 -11.59 -22.06
CA LEU A 263 8.62 -12.73 -21.67
C LEU A 263 7.17 -12.48 -22.11
N LYS A 264 6.73 -13.24 -23.14
CA LYS A 264 5.40 -13.06 -23.77
C LYS A 264 4.24 -13.56 -22.92
N LYS A 265 4.50 -14.44 -21.97
CA LYS A 265 3.47 -14.96 -21.08
C LYS A 265 2.91 -13.80 -20.27
N GLU A 266 1.58 -13.71 -20.21
CA GLU A 266 0.82 -12.56 -19.68
C GLU A 266 0.82 -12.50 -18.15
N TYR A 267 2.00 -12.62 -17.55
CA TYR A 267 2.18 -12.38 -16.12
C TYR A 267 1.95 -10.90 -15.81
N LYS A 268 1.27 -10.63 -14.68
CA LYS A 268 0.69 -9.31 -14.40
C LYS A 268 1.52 -8.48 -13.42
N ALA A 269 1.59 -7.18 -13.67
CA ALA A 269 2.16 -6.15 -12.81
C ALA A 269 3.62 -6.38 -12.43
N PHE A 270 4.48 -6.57 -13.44
CA PHE A 270 5.92 -6.78 -13.25
C PHE A 270 6.57 -5.72 -12.34
N SER A 271 7.35 -6.18 -11.37
CA SER A 271 8.31 -5.40 -10.60
C SER A 271 9.61 -6.19 -10.50
N TYR A 272 10.72 -5.52 -10.19
CA TYR A 272 12.02 -6.16 -10.11
C TYR A 272 12.98 -5.40 -9.21
N TYR A 273 14.06 -6.08 -8.85
CA TYR A 273 15.27 -5.47 -8.27
C TYR A 273 16.50 -6.31 -8.61
N HIS A 274 17.68 -5.68 -8.52
CA HIS A 274 18.96 -6.38 -8.64
C HIS A 274 19.46 -6.88 -7.27
N ILE A 275 19.93 -8.13 -7.21
CA ILE A 275 20.55 -8.72 -6.01
C ILE A 275 22.10 -8.62 -6.08
N PRO A 276 22.85 -8.90 -4.99
CA PRO A 276 24.28 -8.58 -4.91
C PRO A 276 25.17 -9.23 -5.99
N ASP A 277 24.75 -10.38 -6.52
CA ASP A 277 25.48 -11.07 -7.60
C ASP A 277 25.14 -10.56 -9.01
N GLY A 278 24.36 -9.48 -9.11
CA GLY A 278 23.99 -8.82 -10.36
C GLY A 278 22.79 -9.43 -11.08
N ARG A 279 22.22 -10.54 -10.58
CA ARG A 279 20.98 -11.08 -11.13
C ARG A 279 19.80 -10.16 -10.82
N VAL A 280 18.79 -10.24 -11.67
CA VAL A 280 17.51 -9.58 -11.48
C VAL A 280 16.51 -10.57 -10.93
N VAL A 281 15.83 -10.20 -9.84
CA VAL A 281 14.62 -10.87 -9.38
C VAL A 281 13.42 -10.22 -10.04
N GLY A 282 12.59 -11.00 -10.70
CA GLY A 282 11.29 -10.59 -11.23
C GLY A 282 10.16 -11.00 -10.30
N LEU A 283 9.18 -10.13 -10.17
CA LEU A 283 7.98 -10.29 -9.33
C LEU A 283 6.74 -9.89 -10.11
N TRP A 284 5.69 -10.69 -10.01
CA TRP A 284 4.37 -10.43 -10.58
C TRP A 284 3.28 -10.74 -9.55
N LYS A 285 2.02 -10.43 -9.88
CA LYS A 285 0.85 -10.85 -9.08
C LYS A 285 0.92 -12.33 -8.67
N HIS A 286 0.27 -12.67 -7.56
CA HIS A 286 0.31 -13.99 -6.92
C HIS A 286 1.69 -14.38 -6.36
N ALA A 287 2.55 -13.39 -6.12
CA ALA A 287 3.98 -13.58 -5.85
C ALA A 287 4.64 -14.54 -6.85
N LEU A 288 4.23 -14.49 -8.12
CA LEU A 288 4.97 -15.21 -9.16
C LEU A 288 6.35 -14.57 -9.29
N THR A 289 7.37 -15.40 -9.46
CA THR A 289 8.75 -14.96 -9.53
C THR A 289 9.55 -15.78 -10.53
N SER A 290 10.55 -15.13 -11.10
CA SER A 290 11.62 -15.72 -11.90
C SER A 290 12.87 -14.86 -11.74
N MET A 291 14.00 -15.33 -12.27
CA MET A 291 15.26 -14.60 -12.21
C MET A 291 15.86 -14.44 -13.61
N SER A 292 16.64 -13.39 -13.79
CA SER A 292 17.37 -13.11 -15.02
C SER A 292 18.84 -12.84 -14.72
N THR A 293 19.72 -13.39 -15.56
CA THR A 293 21.18 -13.18 -15.51
C THR A 293 21.67 -12.20 -16.58
N ASP A 294 20.77 -11.65 -17.40
CA ASP A 294 21.09 -10.82 -18.57
C ASP A 294 20.25 -9.54 -18.62
N ASN A 295 19.88 -9.04 -17.43
CA ASN A 295 19.14 -7.81 -17.23
C ASN A 295 17.75 -7.81 -17.89
N GLY A 296 17.02 -8.92 -17.73
CA GLY A 296 15.64 -9.09 -18.17
C GLY A 296 15.45 -9.48 -19.63
N LYS A 297 16.52 -9.80 -20.38
CA LYS A 297 16.40 -10.25 -21.78
C LYS A 297 15.86 -11.67 -21.85
N THR A 298 16.30 -12.53 -20.93
CA THR A 298 15.79 -13.89 -20.74
C THR A 298 15.53 -14.17 -19.26
N TRP A 299 14.66 -15.14 -19.00
CA TRP A 299 14.25 -15.55 -17.66
C TRP A 299 14.58 -17.03 -17.48
N GLN A 300 15.17 -17.38 -16.33
CA GLN A 300 15.72 -18.71 -16.08
C GLN A 300 14.66 -19.82 -16.11
N TYR A 301 13.40 -19.48 -15.79
CA TYR A 301 12.26 -20.39 -15.80
C TYR A 301 10.96 -19.60 -15.95
N ASP A 302 9.89 -20.30 -16.34
CA ASP A 302 8.53 -19.79 -16.29
C ASP A 302 8.21 -19.33 -14.86
N ALA A 303 7.65 -18.13 -14.70
CA ALA A 303 7.38 -17.60 -13.37
C ALA A 303 6.44 -18.52 -12.56
N LEU A 304 6.86 -18.87 -11.34
CA LEU A 304 6.17 -19.74 -10.38
C LEU A 304 5.93 -18.98 -9.08
N ARG A 305 4.98 -19.44 -8.26
CA ARG A 305 4.72 -18.80 -6.94
C ARG A 305 5.96 -18.93 -6.06
N ALA A 306 6.41 -17.80 -5.50
CA ALA A 306 7.49 -17.74 -4.54
C ALA A 306 7.15 -18.58 -3.29
N PRO A 307 7.97 -19.58 -2.92
CA PRO A 307 7.68 -20.43 -1.77
C PRO A 307 7.48 -19.64 -0.48
N GLY A 308 6.45 -20.01 0.29
CA GLY A 308 6.13 -19.41 1.60
C GLY A 308 5.41 -18.06 1.53
N PHE A 309 5.46 -17.33 0.42
CA PHE A 309 4.72 -16.08 0.28
C PHE A 309 3.22 -16.37 0.17
N VAL A 310 2.43 -15.74 1.06
CA VAL A 310 0.97 -15.68 0.93
C VAL A 310 0.65 -14.41 0.16
N ASN A 311 0.25 -14.52 -1.10
CA ASN A 311 -0.15 -13.37 -1.91
C ASN A 311 -1.11 -13.79 -3.03
N SER A 312 -1.99 -12.87 -3.39
CA SER A 312 -3.01 -13.07 -4.41
C SER A 312 -2.97 -11.98 -5.49
N ASN A 313 -4.13 -11.48 -5.91
CA ASN A 313 -4.28 -10.70 -7.13
C ASN A 313 -4.00 -9.19 -6.99
N ALA A 314 -3.62 -8.71 -5.80
CA ALA A 314 -3.51 -7.28 -5.46
C ALA A 314 -2.10 -6.68 -5.59
N LYS A 315 -1.24 -7.33 -6.39
CA LYS A 315 0.20 -7.06 -6.58
C LYS A 315 1.07 -7.45 -5.39
N ILE A 316 2.36 -7.51 -5.68
CA ILE A 316 3.49 -7.52 -4.76
C ILE A 316 4.52 -6.55 -5.35
N TRP A 317 5.15 -5.77 -4.50
CA TRP A 317 6.25 -4.88 -4.84
C TRP A 317 7.52 -5.41 -4.19
N GLY A 318 8.65 -5.36 -4.88
CA GLY A 318 9.97 -5.66 -4.29
C GLY A 318 10.98 -4.60 -4.69
N GLN A 319 11.88 -4.25 -3.77
CA GLN A 319 12.98 -3.31 -4.04
C GLN A 319 14.18 -3.56 -3.13
N LYS A 320 15.33 -3.05 -3.56
CA LYS A 320 16.47 -2.78 -2.68
C LYS A 320 16.18 -1.55 -1.80
N THR A 321 16.63 -1.58 -0.55
CA THR A 321 16.50 -0.48 0.42
C THR A 321 17.82 0.30 0.58
N SER A 322 17.76 1.49 1.16
CA SER A 322 18.91 2.40 1.29
C SER A 322 20.02 1.89 2.22
N ASP A 323 19.72 0.89 3.05
CA ASP A 323 20.66 0.16 3.92
C ASP A 323 21.24 -1.12 3.25
N ASP A 324 21.19 -1.19 1.92
CA ASP A 324 21.68 -2.31 1.09
C ASP A 324 20.99 -3.67 1.34
N ARG A 325 19.82 -3.65 1.99
CA ARG A 325 18.94 -4.81 2.17
C ARG A 325 17.82 -4.79 1.12
N TYR A 326 16.84 -5.66 1.30
CA TYR A 326 15.73 -5.83 0.37
C TYR A 326 14.41 -5.90 1.14
N ALA A 327 13.36 -5.38 0.51
CA ALA A 327 12.01 -5.42 1.03
C ALA A 327 11.02 -5.88 -0.05
N THR A 328 10.01 -6.64 0.36
CA THR A 328 8.80 -6.88 -0.42
C THR A 328 7.60 -6.35 0.34
N VAL A 329 6.71 -5.64 -0.36
CA VAL A 329 5.48 -5.09 0.20
C VAL A 329 4.29 -5.65 -0.56
N TYR A 330 3.32 -6.21 0.16
CA TYR A 330 2.20 -6.94 -0.44
C TYR A 330 1.04 -7.10 0.55
N ASN A 331 -0.10 -7.55 0.04
CA ASN A 331 -1.15 -8.09 0.89
C ASN A 331 -0.82 -9.56 1.22
N PRO A 332 -0.53 -9.91 2.49
CA PRO A 332 -0.16 -11.26 2.90
C PRO A 332 -1.39 -12.16 3.07
N SER A 333 -2.29 -12.15 2.09
CA SER A 333 -3.65 -12.68 2.19
C SER A 333 -4.24 -12.96 0.80
N GLU A 334 -5.31 -13.75 0.75
CA GLU A 334 -6.21 -13.84 -0.41
C GLU A 334 -7.15 -12.62 -0.49
N PHE A 335 -7.34 -11.92 0.62
CA PHE A 335 -8.00 -10.62 0.69
C PHE A 335 -6.98 -9.49 0.44
N ARG A 336 -7.47 -8.27 0.15
CA ARG A 336 -6.59 -7.12 -0.11
C ARG A 336 -6.27 -6.32 1.15
N TRP A 337 -6.10 -7.01 2.28
CA TRP A 337 -5.65 -6.45 3.55
C TRP A 337 -4.89 -7.50 4.38
N PRO A 338 -4.04 -7.06 5.34
CA PRO A 338 -3.47 -5.70 5.44
C PRO A 338 -2.51 -5.40 4.27
N LEU A 339 -1.87 -4.24 4.26
CA LEU A 339 -0.61 -4.05 3.54
C LEU A 339 0.56 -4.31 4.50
N ALA A 340 1.49 -5.18 4.11
CA ALA A 340 2.60 -5.62 4.95
C ALA A 340 3.94 -5.61 4.21
N VAL A 341 5.03 -5.53 4.98
CA VAL A 341 6.42 -5.59 4.50
C VAL A 341 7.14 -6.82 5.07
N SER A 342 7.91 -7.49 4.21
CA SER A 342 8.91 -8.49 4.59
C SER A 342 10.29 -8.02 4.14
N THR A 343 11.32 -8.27 4.94
CA THR A 343 12.70 -7.87 4.68
C THR A 343 13.62 -9.08 4.43
N SER A 344 14.70 -8.84 3.71
CA SER A 344 15.73 -9.81 3.37
C SER A 344 17.11 -9.16 3.33
N ASN A 345 18.15 -9.91 3.70
CA ASN A 345 19.54 -9.45 3.61
C ASN A 345 20.17 -9.69 2.23
N ASP A 346 19.69 -10.69 1.50
CA ASP A 346 20.28 -11.16 0.25
C ASP A 346 19.35 -10.96 -0.96
N GLY A 347 18.11 -10.55 -0.72
CA GLY A 347 17.09 -10.37 -1.74
C GLY A 347 16.46 -11.69 -2.18
N LEU A 348 16.70 -12.79 -1.45
CA LEU A 348 16.16 -14.12 -1.76
C LEU A 348 15.41 -14.70 -0.54
N ASN A 349 15.98 -14.61 0.65
CA ASN A 349 15.43 -15.20 1.86
C ASN A 349 14.79 -14.12 2.73
N TYR A 350 13.45 -14.08 2.74
CA TYR A 350 12.65 -13.11 3.49
C TYR A 350 12.23 -13.68 4.85
N THR A 351 12.49 -12.95 5.93
CA THR A 351 12.49 -13.53 7.29
C THR A 351 11.41 -13.01 8.24
N ASP A 352 10.82 -11.86 7.96
CA ASP A 352 9.82 -11.20 8.81
C ASP A 352 8.58 -10.78 8.01
N LEU A 353 7.52 -10.40 8.73
CA LEU A 353 6.29 -9.87 8.14
C LEU A 353 5.70 -8.86 9.11
N LEU A 354 5.73 -7.58 8.71
CA LEU A 354 5.38 -6.42 9.53
C LEU A 354 4.29 -5.59 8.87
N LEU A 355 3.44 -4.95 9.67
CA LEU A 355 2.34 -4.13 9.18
C LEU A 355 2.86 -2.79 8.63
N VAL A 356 2.39 -2.41 7.45
CA VAL A 356 2.53 -1.07 6.86
C VAL A 356 1.23 -0.29 6.99
N HIS A 357 0.11 -0.91 6.62
CA HIS A 357 -1.23 -0.30 6.69
C HIS A 357 -2.26 -1.34 7.11
N GLY A 358 -2.95 -1.09 8.23
CA GLY A 358 -3.93 -2.03 8.80
C GLY A 358 -5.32 -1.47 9.03
N GLU A 359 -5.58 -0.24 8.60
CA GLU A 359 -6.93 0.32 8.55
C GLU A 359 -7.60 0.00 7.20
N ILE A 360 -8.93 -0.03 7.19
CA ILE A 360 -9.72 -0.13 5.96
C ILE A 360 -10.81 0.92 6.01
N SER A 361 -10.68 1.95 5.18
CA SER A 361 -11.72 2.95 4.97
C SER A 361 -13.01 2.29 4.50
N ARG A 362 -14.16 2.85 4.85
CA ARG A 362 -15.42 2.41 4.22
C ARG A 362 -15.32 2.67 2.72
N LEU A 363 -15.68 1.68 1.90
CA LEU A 363 -15.94 1.90 0.48
C LEU A 363 -17.21 2.75 0.39
N ARG A 364 -17.07 4.03 0.03
CA ARG A 364 -18.16 5.01 0.07
C ARG A 364 -19.02 4.93 -1.18
N TYR A 365 -18.37 4.78 -2.33
CA TYR A 365 -19.03 4.78 -3.63
C TYR A 365 -18.97 3.40 -4.26
N GLY A 366 -20.12 2.84 -4.63
CA GLY A 366 -20.15 1.58 -5.35
C GLY A 366 -19.64 1.72 -6.78
N GLY A 367 -19.07 0.66 -7.32
CA GLY A 367 -18.63 0.63 -8.71
C GLY A 367 -18.08 -0.73 -9.12
N ALA A 368 -18.15 -1.02 -10.42
CA ALA A 368 -17.70 -2.28 -10.99
C ALA A 368 -16.26 -2.61 -10.57
N TYR A 369 -16.06 -3.84 -10.08
CA TYR A 369 -14.78 -4.40 -9.64
C TYR A 369 -14.04 -3.60 -8.56
N LYS A 370 -14.69 -2.67 -7.86
CA LYS A 370 -14.13 -2.08 -6.63
C LYS A 370 -14.12 -3.14 -5.54
N SER A 371 -13.07 -3.17 -4.73
CA SER A 371 -12.86 -4.23 -3.76
C SER A 371 -12.14 -3.67 -2.55
N HIS A 372 -12.45 -4.16 -1.35
CA HIS A 372 -11.99 -3.53 -0.13
C HIS A 372 -10.48 -3.66 0.16
N GLY A 373 -9.92 -2.66 0.85
CA GLY A 373 -8.59 -2.68 1.47
C GLY A 373 -7.49 -1.92 0.72
N PRO A 374 -6.32 -1.71 1.37
CA PRO A 374 -5.15 -1.08 0.78
C PRO A 374 -4.48 -2.04 -0.22
N GLN A 375 -4.32 -1.63 -1.47
CA GLN A 375 -4.04 -2.56 -2.55
C GLN A 375 -3.29 -1.92 -3.72
N TYR A 376 -2.74 -2.78 -4.58
CA TYR A 376 -2.00 -2.38 -5.78
C TYR A 376 -0.74 -1.59 -5.50
N VAL A 377 -0.06 -1.94 -4.39
CA VAL A 377 1.17 -1.31 -3.95
C VAL A 377 2.22 -1.23 -5.06
N ARG A 378 2.89 -0.08 -5.13
CA ARG A 378 4.00 0.21 -6.01
C ARG A 378 4.99 1.12 -5.28
N GLY A 379 6.28 0.87 -5.42
CA GLY A 379 7.33 1.78 -4.97
C GLY A 379 8.06 2.42 -6.16
N ILE A 380 9.19 3.04 -5.87
CA ILE A 380 10.01 3.71 -6.88
C ILE A 380 10.87 2.68 -7.61
N VAL A 381 10.65 2.54 -8.91
CA VAL A 381 11.44 1.65 -9.78
C VAL A 381 12.90 2.11 -9.82
N GLU A 382 13.84 1.16 -9.85
CA GLU A 382 15.27 1.47 -10.00
C GLU A 382 15.51 2.42 -11.20
N GLY A 383 16.30 3.47 -10.98
CA GLY A 383 16.53 4.53 -11.97
C GLY A 383 15.51 5.70 -11.91
N ASN A 384 14.34 5.52 -11.31
CA ASN A 384 13.35 6.60 -11.12
C ASN A 384 13.56 7.40 -9.83
N GLY A 385 14.81 7.40 -9.34
CA GLY A 385 15.34 8.22 -8.26
C GLY A 385 15.27 7.62 -6.86
N THR A 386 15.98 8.26 -5.93
CA THR A 386 16.10 7.85 -4.53
C THR A 386 15.72 9.03 -3.63
N PRO A 387 14.68 8.91 -2.81
CA PRO A 387 14.32 9.92 -1.82
C PRO A 387 15.48 10.25 -0.89
N SER A 388 15.65 11.53 -0.56
CA SER A 388 16.79 12.02 0.23
C SER A 388 16.76 11.62 1.71
N ASP A 389 15.61 11.23 2.23
CA ASP A 389 15.44 10.76 3.61
C ASP A 389 15.89 9.29 3.78
N GLY A 390 16.17 8.59 2.68
CA GLY A 390 16.54 7.17 2.70
C GLY A 390 15.38 6.22 3.01
N ASN A 391 14.17 6.72 3.23
CA ASN A 391 13.01 5.89 3.54
C ASN A 391 12.55 5.12 2.29
N MET A 392 11.88 4.00 2.51
CA MET A 392 11.14 3.33 1.45
C MET A 392 9.77 4.00 1.28
N TRP A 393 9.53 4.56 0.09
CA TRP A 393 8.28 5.23 -0.25
C TRP A 393 7.41 4.35 -1.15
N LEU A 394 6.14 4.25 -0.76
CA LEU A 394 5.14 3.38 -1.38
C LEU A 394 3.92 4.21 -1.77
N THR A 395 3.24 3.81 -2.84
CA THR A 395 1.89 4.28 -3.17
C THR A 395 0.96 3.10 -3.41
N TYR A 396 -0.30 3.26 -3.08
CA TYR A 396 -1.36 2.27 -3.21
C TYR A 396 -2.72 2.98 -3.21
N SER A 397 -3.77 2.26 -3.59
CA SER A 397 -5.14 2.76 -3.43
C SER A 397 -5.81 2.07 -2.26
N MET A 398 -6.73 2.76 -1.59
CA MET A 398 -7.69 2.14 -0.68
C MET A 398 -9.01 1.94 -1.43
N ASN A 399 -9.55 0.73 -1.43
CA ASN A 399 -10.84 0.38 -2.04
C ASN A 399 -10.98 0.64 -3.56
N LYS A 400 -9.88 0.96 -4.26
CA LYS A 400 -9.90 1.57 -5.61
C LYS A 400 -10.69 2.89 -5.66
N GLU A 401 -10.66 3.64 -4.58
CA GLU A 401 -11.45 4.86 -4.37
C GLU A 401 -10.54 6.02 -3.96
N ASP A 402 -9.69 5.80 -2.95
CA ASP A 402 -8.76 6.81 -2.44
C ASP A 402 -7.32 6.46 -2.80
N ILE A 403 -6.46 7.46 -2.96
CA ILE A 403 -5.03 7.28 -3.24
C ILE A 403 -4.22 7.64 -2.01
N TRP A 404 -3.26 6.77 -1.71
CA TRP A 404 -2.44 6.80 -0.52
C TRP A 404 -0.96 6.71 -0.86
N VAL A 405 -0.15 7.27 0.04
CA VAL A 405 1.29 7.02 0.13
C VAL A 405 1.64 6.50 1.51
N ALA A 406 2.76 5.79 1.62
CA ALA A 406 3.36 5.50 2.91
C ALA A 406 4.88 5.65 2.85
N SER A 407 5.45 6.31 3.86
CA SER A 407 6.88 6.25 4.15
C SER A 407 7.13 5.12 5.16
N VAL A 408 8.14 4.29 4.88
CA VAL A 408 8.59 3.22 5.77
C VAL A 408 10.05 3.49 6.11
N PRO A 409 10.39 3.76 7.39
CA PRO A 409 11.76 4.00 7.79
C PRO A 409 12.70 2.85 7.45
N VAL A 410 13.91 3.20 7.01
CA VAL A 410 14.99 2.25 6.73
C VAL A 410 16.17 2.58 7.67
N PRO A 411 16.69 1.61 8.44
CA PRO A 411 16.35 0.18 8.45
C PRO A 411 14.93 -0.09 9.00
N VAL A 412 14.24 -1.05 8.37
CA VAL A 412 12.91 -1.48 8.81
C VAL A 412 13.04 -2.28 10.11
N THR A 413 12.35 -1.84 11.16
CA THR A 413 12.38 -2.46 12.49
C THR A 413 10.97 -2.70 13.03
N SER A 414 10.84 -3.64 13.97
CA SER A 414 9.57 -3.97 14.65
C SER A 414 9.63 -3.90 16.17
N VAL A 415 10.80 -3.53 16.71
CA VAL A 415 11.09 -3.55 18.14
C VAL A 415 11.69 -2.22 18.54
N VAL A 416 11.16 -1.66 19.63
CA VAL A 416 11.75 -0.54 20.36
C VAL A 416 12.18 -1.08 21.72
N ASN A 417 13.41 -0.80 22.13
CA ASN A 417 13.97 -1.32 23.39
C ASN A 417 13.93 -0.30 24.53
N ASP A 418 13.93 0.99 24.20
CA ASP A 418 13.94 2.06 25.18
C ASP A 418 12.52 2.45 25.60
N ASP A 419 12.39 2.74 26.90
CA ASP A 419 11.20 3.33 27.48
C ASP A 419 10.84 4.65 26.77
N VAL A 420 9.55 4.94 26.62
CA VAL A 420 9.08 6.15 25.94
C VAL A 420 9.19 7.35 26.89
N ASN A 421 9.69 8.46 26.38
CA ASN A 421 9.68 9.77 27.06
C ASN A 421 9.38 10.87 26.04
N ASP A 422 8.27 10.70 25.33
CA ASP A 422 7.90 11.56 24.22
C ASP A 422 7.09 12.73 24.80
N VAL A 423 7.75 13.84 25.09
CA VAL A 423 7.12 15.12 25.45
C VAL A 423 7.30 16.06 24.26
N PHE A 424 6.25 16.21 23.45
CA PHE A 424 6.40 16.75 22.09
C PHE A 424 7.03 18.14 22.06
N ASN A 425 6.72 19.00 23.03
CA ASN A 425 7.28 20.36 23.09
C ASN A 425 8.81 20.42 23.22
N ILE A 426 9.44 19.42 23.81
CA ILE A 426 10.90 19.39 24.03
C ILE A 426 11.66 18.49 23.04
N LEU A 427 10.95 17.70 22.23
CA LEU A 427 11.58 16.90 21.19
C LEU A 427 12.17 17.81 20.10
N PRO A 428 13.25 17.41 19.41
CA PRO A 428 13.78 18.16 18.27
C PRO A 428 12.74 18.28 17.15
N ASN A 429 12.74 19.41 16.43
CA ASN A 429 11.87 19.61 15.29
C ASN A 429 12.19 18.60 14.17
N GLY A 430 11.16 17.94 13.65
CA GLY A 430 11.26 16.92 12.61
C GLY A 430 11.55 15.50 13.13
N GLU A 431 11.83 15.33 14.42
CA GLU A 431 12.11 14.02 15.02
C GLU A 431 10.94 13.49 15.86
N GLU A 432 9.89 14.29 16.07
CA GLU A 432 8.82 14.01 17.01
C GLU A 432 8.07 12.70 16.71
N LEU A 433 7.90 12.39 15.42
CA LEU A 433 7.10 11.24 14.95
C LEU A 433 7.96 10.08 14.43
N LYS A 434 9.27 10.12 14.63
CA LYS A 434 10.20 9.11 14.11
C LYS A 434 9.90 7.68 14.56
N LEU A 435 9.41 7.53 15.79
CA LEU A 435 9.01 6.23 16.37
C LEU A 435 7.49 6.07 16.47
N TRP A 436 6.74 7.01 15.90
CA TRP A 436 5.28 6.99 15.85
C TRP A 436 4.81 6.55 14.48
N ASN A 437 3.89 5.60 14.46
CA ASN A 437 3.15 5.24 13.27
C ASN A 437 1.95 6.19 13.13
N THR A 438 1.72 6.72 11.94
CA THR A 438 0.61 7.64 11.67
C THR A 438 -0.28 7.14 10.55
N TYR A 439 -1.57 7.42 10.69
CA TYR A 439 -2.61 7.25 9.69
C TYR A 439 -3.29 8.61 9.54
N ASP A 440 -2.87 9.34 8.50
CA ASP A 440 -3.19 10.75 8.25
C ASP A 440 -4.13 10.85 7.03
N LEU A 441 -5.31 11.44 7.22
CA LEU A 441 -6.37 11.54 6.22
C LEU A 441 -6.44 12.94 5.63
N SER A 442 -7.09 13.07 4.47
CA SER A 442 -7.39 14.37 3.89
C SER A 442 -8.44 15.14 4.70
N TRP A 443 -9.43 14.43 5.26
CA TRP A 443 -10.52 15.00 6.08
C TRP A 443 -10.35 14.69 7.58
N GLY A 444 -9.14 14.30 7.99
CA GLY A 444 -8.78 14.17 9.39
C GLY A 444 -7.28 13.99 9.54
N SER A 445 -6.61 14.80 10.33
CA SER A 445 -5.14 14.83 10.35
C SER A 445 -4.53 14.23 11.61
N ALA A 446 -3.29 13.75 11.48
CA ALA A 446 -2.44 13.29 12.57
C ALA A 446 -1.04 13.92 12.45
N LYS A 447 -0.85 15.12 13.02
CA LYS A 447 0.32 15.96 12.77
C LYS A 447 0.85 16.66 14.02
N ILE A 448 2.12 17.05 13.98
CA ILE A 448 2.66 17.99 14.97
C ILE A 448 2.14 19.40 14.65
N GLU A 449 1.45 20.01 15.60
CA GLU A 449 1.01 21.40 15.53
C GLU A 449 1.64 22.23 16.65
N LYS A 450 1.93 23.49 16.35
CA LYS A 450 2.40 24.45 17.36
C LYS A 450 1.24 25.34 17.81
N LYS A 451 0.84 25.25 19.08
CA LYS A 451 -0.25 26.00 19.71
C LYS A 451 0.28 26.69 20.97
N ASP A 452 0.06 28.00 21.09
CA ASP A 452 0.57 28.81 22.22
C ASP A 452 2.07 28.63 22.48
N ASN A 453 2.86 28.52 21.41
CA ASN A 453 4.29 28.19 21.43
C ASN A 453 4.69 26.79 21.91
N GLU A 454 3.74 25.90 22.20
CA GLU A 454 3.99 24.50 22.53
C GLU A 454 3.71 23.58 21.34
N LYS A 455 4.51 22.51 21.18
CA LYS A 455 4.24 21.45 20.19
C LYS A 455 3.35 20.35 20.77
N TRP A 456 2.37 19.95 19.97
CA TRP A 456 1.39 18.91 20.28
C TRP A 456 1.29 17.94 19.12
N LEU A 457 1.14 16.65 19.41
CA LEU A 457 0.62 15.72 18.41
C LEU A 457 -0.90 15.87 18.38
N THR A 458 -1.40 16.49 17.32
CA THR A 458 -2.81 16.85 17.16
C THR A 458 -3.50 15.88 16.22
N LEU A 459 -4.63 15.35 16.67
CA LEU A 459 -5.58 14.60 15.86
C LEU A 459 -6.79 15.50 15.58
N ARG A 460 -7.11 15.72 14.30
CA ARG A 460 -8.33 16.44 13.86
C ARG A 460 -9.21 15.50 13.08
N ASP A 461 -10.50 15.49 13.31
CA ASP A 461 -11.39 14.56 12.62
C ASP A 461 -12.72 15.22 12.24
N GLN A 462 -12.99 15.24 10.94
CA GLN A 462 -14.27 15.65 10.38
C GLN A 462 -14.78 14.63 9.35
N ASP A 463 -14.21 13.43 9.28
CA ASP A 463 -14.57 12.40 8.30
C ASP A 463 -15.61 11.42 8.89
N PRO A 464 -16.86 11.38 8.40
CA PRO A 464 -17.85 10.42 8.90
C PRO A 464 -17.53 8.95 8.58
N PHE A 465 -16.60 8.69 7.66
CA PHE A 465 -16.31 7.34 7.17
C PHE A 465 -14.96 6.80 7.63
N ASP A 466 -14.18 7.60 8.35
CA ASP A 466 -12.83 7.29 8.76
C ASP A 466 -12.41 8.02 10.05
N TYR A 467 -11.17 7.82 10.50
CA TYR A 467 -10.59 8.50 11.65
C TYR A 467 -9.05 8.55 11.53
N PRO A 468 -8.37 9.66 11.87
CA PRO A 468 -6.93 9.62 12.08
C PRO A 468 -6.55 8.73 13.26
N ARG A 469 -5.35 8.16 13.17
CA ARG A 469 -4.80 7.28 14.20
C ARG A 469 -3.30 7.47 14.33
N VAL A 470 -2.80 7.45 15.56
CA VAL A 470 -1.37 7.37 15.86
C VAL A 470 -1.10 6.22 16.81
N GLU A 471 0.02 5.52 16.58
CA GLU A 471 0.40 4.35 17.36
C GLU A 471 1.89 4.40 17.68
N ARG A 472 2.23 4.18 18.94
CA ARG A 472 3.60 4.10 19.43
C ARG A 472 3.93 2.66 19.78
N VAL A 473 4.89 2.07 19.06
CA VAL A 473 5.51 0.80 19.48
C VAL A 473 6.38 1.08 20.70
N ILE A 474 6.23 0.28 21.76
CA ILE A 474 6.95 0.43 23.02
C ILE A 474 7.63 -0.89 23.40
N PRO A 475 8.60 -0.90 24.33
CA PRO A 475 9.20 -2.14 24.81
C PRO A 475 8.13 -3.08 25.39
N PHE A 476 8.19 -4.36 25.01
CA PHE A 476 7.30 -5.37 25.57
C PHE A 476 7.47 -5.43 27.10
N ALA A 477 6.36 -5.34 27.82
CA ALA A 477 6.34 -5.43 29.27
C ALA A 477 5.11 -6.17 29.80
N GLU A 478 5.33 -7.12 30.71
CA GLU A 478 4.26 -7.76 31.49
C GLU A 478 3.74 -6.82 32.59
N LYS A 479 4.62 -5.95 33.10
CA LYS A 479 4.32 -4.90 34.06
C LYS A 479 4.85 -3.57 33.58
N MET A 480 4.00 -2.54 33.62
CA MET A 480 4.34 -1.24 33.05
C MET A 480 3.72 -0.11 33.86
N GLN A 481 4.47 0.97 34.01
CA GLN A 481 3.92 2.30 34.31
C GLN A 481 3.84 3.10 33.01
N ALA A 482 2.75 3.83 32.83
CA ALA A 482 2.62 4.77 31.74
C ALA A 482 1.93 6.05 32.20
N SER A 483 2.23 7.15 31.54
CA SER A 483 1.59 8.44 31.71
C SER A 483 1.35 9.07 30.34
N PHE A 484 0.17 9.61 30.12
CA PHE A 484 -0.11 10.39 28.91
C PHE A 484 -1.00 11.57 29.23
N THR A 485 -0.83 12.66 28.48
CA THR A 485 -1.61 13.89 28.67
C THR A 485 -2.33 14.28 27.39
N VAL A 486 -3.63 14.53 27.51
CA VAL A 486 -4.51 14.92 26.40
C VAL A 486 -5.25 16.21 26.74
N LYS A 487 -5.40 17.09 25.75
CA LYS A 487 -6.23 18.30 25.80
C LYS A 487 -7.25 18.28 24.65
N PRO A 488 -8.51 17.86 24.90
CA PRO A 488 -9.61 17.98 23.95
C PRO A 488 -9.96 19.45 23.69
N GLU A 489 -10.36 19.83 22.47
CA GLU A 489 -10.83 21.22 22.17
C GLU A 489 -12.36 21.36 22.22
N GLN A 490 -13.06 20.25 22.38
CA GLN A 490 -14.52 20.11 22.47
C GLN A 490 -14.86 19.05 23.50
N ASN A 491 -16.12 18.95 23.92
CA ASN A 491 -16.61 17.90 24.82
C ASN A 491 -18.08 17.49 24.57
N ASP A 492 -18.65 17.86 23.42
CA ASP A 492 -20.05 17.66 23.07
C ASP A 492 -20.23 16.93 21.71
N HIS A 493 -19.13 16.56 21.05
CA HIS A 493 -19.09 15.79 19.82
C HIS A 493 -17.72 15.12 19.62
N GLY A 494 -17.67 14.16 18.69
CA GLY A 494 -16.47 13.36 18.41
C GLY A 494 -16.07 12.45 19.56
N MET A 495 -15.04 11.64 19.36
CA MET A 495 -14.44 10.86 20.44
C MET A 495 -12.94 10.69 20.24
N MET A 496 -12.25 10.25 21.29
CA MET A 496 -10.92 9.67 21.15
C MET A 496 -10.75 8.45 22.05
N GLU A 497 -10.37 7.32 21.46
CA GLU A 497 -10.00 6.11 22.18
C GLU A 497 -8.47 6.04 22.36
N VAL A 498 -8.02 5.75 23.59
CA VAL A 498 -6.61 5.46 23.91
C VAL A 498 -6.50 4.02 24.38
N GLU A 499 -5.72 3.20 23.67
CA GLU A 499 -5.60 1.77 23.91
C GLU A 499 -4.18 1.33 24.28
N PHE A 500 -4.09 0.45 25.27
CA PHE A 500 -2.87 -0.32 25.56
C PHE A 500 -3.03 -1.71 24.96
N GLN A 501 -2.19 -2.02 23.98
CA GLN A 501 -2.32 -3.21 23.15
C GLN A 501 -1.12 -4.15 23.27
N ASN A 502 -1.36 -5.42 22.99
CA ASN A 502 -0.32 -6.46 22.93
C ASN A 502 0.46 -6.41 21.61
N LYS A 503 1.22 -7.45 21.27
CA LYS A 503 1.98 -7.51 20.00
C LYS A 503 1.10 -7.71 18.75
N GLN A 504 -0.09 -8.30 18.92
CA GLN A 504 -1.00 -8.76 17.86
C GLN A 504 -2.11 -7.77 17.46
N GLY A 505 -2.04 -6.50 17.85
CA GLY A 505 -3.14 -5.56 17.57
C GLY A 505 -4.16 -5.40 18.70
N LEU A 506 -4.13 -6.24 19.73
CA LEU A 506 -5.31 -6.43 20.56
C LEU A 506 -5.28 -5.58 21.84
N PRO A 507 -6.30 -4.74 22.11
CA PRO A 507 -6.35 -3.86 23.27
C PRO A 507 -6.80 -4.57 24.56
N SER A 508 -6.08 -4.35 25.66
CA SER A 508 -6.43 -4.87 27.00
C SER A 508 -7.03 -3.80 27.92
N VAL A 509 -6.67 -2.54 27.70
CA VAL A 509 -7.18 -1.35 28.39
C VAL A 509 -7.57 -0.32 27.34
N ARG A 510 -8.69 0.37 27.57
CA ARG A 510 -9.17 1.45 26.72
C ARG A 510 -9.75 2.58 27.55
N PHE A 511 -9.23 3.79 27.34
CA PHE A 511 -9.83 5.05 27.79
C PHE A 511 -10.54 5.73 26.62
N ILE A 512 -11.60 6.49 26.91
CA ILE A 512 -12.43 7.15 25.89
C ILE A 512 -12.75 8.55 26.36
N PHE A 513 -12.29 9.57 25.61
CA PHE A 513 -12.89 10.90 25.68
C PHE A 513 -14.11 10.87 24.77
N ASP A 514 -15.30 10.73 25.36
CA ASP A 514 -16.52 10.43 24.60
C ASP A 514 -17.30 11.70 24.25
N SER A 515 -18.16 11.60 23.26
CA SER A 515 -19.02 12.65 22.71
C SER A 515 -20.02 13.23 23.72
N ASP A 516 -20.29 12.54 24.82
CA ASP A 516 -21.18 12.99 25.89
C ASP A 516 -20.47 13.80 26.99
N GLY A 517 -19.21 14.16 26.79
CA GLY A 517 -18.44 14.98 27.73
C GLY A 517 -17.90 14.21 28.93
N TYR A 518 -17.85 12.88 28.87
CA TYR A 518 -17.22 12.05 29.91
C TYR A 518 -15.93 11.37 29.43
N LEU A 519 -14.92 11.39 30.30
CA LEU A 519 -13.79 10.48 30.22
C LEU A 519 -14.24 9.14 30.81
N LYS A 520 -14.13 8.07 30.02
CA LYS A 520 -14.60 6.73 30.36
C LYS A 520 -13.47 5.71 30.26
N HIS A 521 -13.68 4.53 30.86
CA HIS A 521 -12.87 3.36 30.56
C HIS A 521 -13.74 2.14 30.23
N LYS A 522 -13.20 1.24 29.39
CA LYS A 522 -13.85 -0.02 29.04
C LYS A 522 -13.65 -1.06 30.15
N ALA A 523 -14.76 -1.61 30.66
CA ALA A 523 -14.79 -2.61 31.72
C ALA A 523 -15.58 -3.86 31.26
N GLY A 524 -15.08 -4.51 30.21
CA GLY A 524 -15.79 -5.60 29.52
C GLY A 524 -16.87 -5.05 28.58
N TYR A 525 -18.11 -5.48 28.81
CA TYR A 525 -19.28 -5.01 28.05
C TYR A 525 -19.74 -3.60 28.44
N ARG A 526 -19.37 -3.12 29.64
CA ARG A 526 -19.75 -1.78 30.12
C ARG A 526 -18.66 -0.75 29.84
N LEU A 527 -19.07 0.47 29.52
CA LEU A 527 -18.26 1.66 29.72
C LEU A 527 -18.57 2.24 31.10
N ARG A 528 -17.53 2.64 31.84
CA ARG A 528 -17.70 3.28 33.14
C ARG A 528 -17.15 4.70 33.08
N ASN A 529 -17.97 5.65 33.54
CA ASN A 529 -17.56 7.04 33.66
C ASN A 529 -16.48 7.16 34.74
N ILE A 530 -15.42 7.88 34.40
CA ILE A 530 -14.36 8.28 35.33
C ILE A 530 -14.74 9.66 35.89
N MET A 531 -14.87 10.65 34.99
CA MET A 531 -15.24 12.02 35.31
C MET A 531 -15.76 12.75 34.07
N PRO A 532 -16.55 13.84 34.23
CA PRO A 532 -16.76 14.79 33.15
C PRO A 532 -15.45 15.41 32.70
N TYR A 533 -15.33 15.76 31.42
CA TYR A 533 -14.22 16.55 30.89
C TYR A 533 -14.72 17.83 30.20
N GLU A 534 -13.86 18.82 30.13
CA GLU A 534 -14.14 20.14 29.56
C GLU A 534 -13.15 20.42 28.42
N ALA A 535 -13.65 21.11 27.39
CA ALA A 535 -12.84 21.63 26.31
C ALA A 535 -11.70 22.53 26.84
N GLY A 536 -10.52 22.38 26.27
CA GLY A 536 -9.34 23.19 26.60
C GLY A 536 -8.63 22.83 27.90
N LYS A 537 -9.09 21.83 28.66
CA LYS A 537 -8.40 21.34 29.88
C LYS A 537 -7.48 20.17 29.58
N GLU A 538 -6.35 20.13 30.28
CA GLU A 538 -5.42 19.00 30.22
C GLU A 538 -5.84 17.88 31.18
N TYR A 539 -5.77 16.65 30.68
CA TYR A 539 -6.04 15.42 31.42
C TYR A 539 -4.80 14.54 31.35
N THR A 540 -4.09 14.43 32.46
CA THR A 540 -2.94 13.54 32.63
C THR A 540 -3.40 12.26 33.29
N ILE A 541 -3.31 11.15 32.56
CA ILE A 541 -3.67 9.82 33.04
C ILE A 541 -2.38 9.11 33.43
N ASN A 542 -2.24 8.74 34.70
CA ASN A 542 -1.18 7.84 35.15
C ASN A 542 -1.77 6.45 35.33
N ILE A 543 -1.11 5.42 34.80
CA ILE A 543 -1.58 4.04 34.83
C ILE A 543 -0.46 3.06 35.17
N SER A 544 -0.75 2.10 36.05
CA SER A 544 0.07 0.92 36.29
C SER A 544 -0.66 -0.32 35.78
N LEU A 545 0.03 -1.12 34.97
CA LEU A 545 -0.49 -2.28 34.25
C LEU A 545 0.22 -3.55 34.77
N ASP A 546 -0.54 -4.61 35.05
CA ASP A 546 0.00 -5.94 35.41
C ASP A 546 -0.78 -7.03 34.64
N ALA A 547 -0.12 -7.58 33.62
CA ALA A 547 -0.70 -8.57 32.72
C ALA A 547 -0.96 -9.90 33.42
N ALA A 548 -0.03 -10.35 34.27
CA ALA A 548 -0.19 -11.58 35.06
C ALA A 548 -1.38 -11.50 36.02
N ALA A 549 -1.59 -10.34 36.66
CA ALA A 549 -2.75 -10.09 37.51
C ALA A 549 -4.02 -9.70 36.72
N ARG A 550 -3.92 -9.52 35.40
CA ARG A 550 -4.99 -9.03 34.51
C ARG A 550 -5.65 -7.75 35.04
N SER A 551 -4.86 -6.84 35.60
CA SER A 551 -5.39 -5.67 36.29
C SER A 551 -4.58 -4.42 36.02
N TYR A 552 -5.20 -3.28 36.27
CA TYR A 552 -4.54 -1.98 36.23
C TYR A 552 -5.10 -1.05 37.29
N THR A 553 -4.29 -0.09 37.70
CA THR A 553 -4.72 1.06 38.50
C THR A 553 -4.42 2.33 37.72
N PHE A 554 -5.31 3.31 37.79
CA PHE A 554 -5.10 4.60 37.14
C PHE A 554 -5.59 5.77 37.99
N SER A 555 -5.01 6.94 37.77
CA SER A 555 -5.50 8.22 38.29
C SER A 555 -5.52 9.26 37.18
N VAL A 556 -6.39 10.25 37.30
CA VAL A 556 -6.46 11.40 36.38
C VAL A 556 -6.10 12.65 37.17
N ASN A 557 -5.15 13.45 36.68
CA ASN A 557 -4.71 14.70 37.32
C ASN A 557 -4.31 14.58 38.80
N GLY A 558 -3.84 13.40 39.23
CA GLY A 558 -3.43 13.14 40.61
C GLY A 558 -4.58 12.77 41.57
N ASP A 559 -5.79 12.57 41.06
CA ASP A 559 -6.93 12.11 41.86
C ASP A 559 -6.75 10.69 42.40
N LYS A 560 -7.69 10.25 43.24
CA LYS A 560 -7.69 8.92 43.84
C LYS A 560 -7.58 7.82 42.77
N GLU A 561 -6.68 6.87 43.01
CA GLU A 561 -6.52 5.71 42.14
C GLU A 561 -7.81 4.88 42.04
N THR A 562 -8.14 4.52 40.81
CA THR A 562 -9.23 3.62 40.45
C THR A 562 -8.66 2.33 39.89
N ARG A 563 -9.20 1.20 40.34
CA ARG A 563 -8.80 -0.13 39.86
C ARG A 563 -9.68 -0.59 38.70
N GLY A 564 -9.04 -1.08 37.64
CA GLY A 564 -9.66 -1.77 36.53
C GLY A 564 -9.14 -3.20 36.35
N ILE A 565 -9.82 -3.94 35.49
CA ILE A 565 -9.47 -5.31 35.07
C ILE A 565 -9.34 -5.26 33.55
N PHE A 566 -8.33 -5.92 32.98
CA PHE A 566 -8.23 -5.99 31.52
C PHE A 566 -9.47 -6.63 30.94
N PHE A 567 -10.12 -5.93 30.00
CA PHE A 567 -11.34 -6.43 29.36
C PHE A 567 -11.04 -7.58 28.40
N MET A 568 -9.79 -7.68 27.94
CA MET A 568 -9.25 -8.80 27.20
C MET A 568 -7.88 -9.16 27.81
N PRO A 569 -7.61 -10.44 28.09
CA PRO A 569 -6.31 -10.86 28.65
C PRO A 569 -5.19 -10.73 27.62
N THR A 570 -3.96 -10.52 28.10
CA THR A 570 -2.73 -10.47 27.31
C THR A 570 -1.55 -10.99 28.12
N ASP A 571 -0.47 -11.39 27.44
CA ASP A 571 0.83 -11.70 28.04
C ASP A 571 1.60 -10.44 28.42
N GLY A 572 1.40 -9.35 27.70
CA GLY A 572 1.98 -8.04 28.01
C GLY A 572 1.47 -6.94 27.09
N ILE A 573 2.03 -5.75 27.26
CA ILE A 573 1.76 -4.56 26.47
C ILE A 573 2.97 -4.25 25.60
N SER A 574 2.74 -3.84 24.36
CA SER A 574 3.80 -3.50 23.40
C SER A 574 3.48 -2.29 22.54
N ARG A 575 2.25 -1.76 22.60
CA ARG A 575 1.81 -0.63 21.79
C ARG A 575 0.84 0.25 22.57
N VAL A 576 0.92 1.57 22.39
CA VAL A 576 -0.11 2.54 22.81
C VAL A 576 -0.67 3.22 21.56
N MET A 577 -1.99 3.24 21.43
CA MET A 577 -2.67 3.77 20.25
C MET A 577 -3.68 4.83 20.65
N PHE A 578 -3.76 5.90 19.86
CA PHE A 578 -4.75 6.97 19.95
C PHE A 578 -5.50 7.06 18.61
N ARG A 579 -6.83 6.98 18.62
CA ARG A 579 -7.69 7.17 17.43
C ARG A 579 -8.93 7.98 17.75
N THR A 580 -9.44 8.74 16.80
CA THR A 580 -10.61 9.61 16.97
C THR A 580 -11.95 8.95 16.61
N GLY A 581 -11.96 7.63 16.41
CA GLY A 581 -13.16 6.88 16.10
C GLY A 581 -13.13 5.46 16.66
N GLU A 582 -14.25 4.75 16.53
CA GLU A 582 -14.34 3.36 16.97
C GLU A 582 -13.67 2.40 15.98
N GLN A 583 -13.15 1.27 16.48
CA GLN A 583 -12.63 0.19 15.62
C GLN A 583 -13.71 -0.26 14.61
N ARG A 584 -13.37 -0.20 13.33
CA ARG A 584 -14.20 -0.79 12.27
C ARG A 584 -13.93 -2.28 12.16
N TYR A 585 -15.02 -3.06 12.02
CA TYR A 585 -14.97 -4.50 11.74
C TYR A 585 -15.46 -4.84 10.33
N TYR A 586 -16.12 -3.91 9.65
CA TYR A 586 -16.44 -4.02 8.24
C TYR A 586 -15.27 -3.47 7.42
N PRO A 587 -14.86 -4.12 6.31
CA PRO A 587 -15.34 -5.42 5.84
C PRO A 587 -14.75 -6.57 6.67
N ASN A 588 -15.32 -7.76 6.56
CA ASN A 588 -14.78 -8.99 7.13
C ASN A 588 -14.65 -10.07 6.01
N PRO A 589 -14.04 -11.23 6.29
CA PRO A 589 -13.89 -12.29 5.28
C PRO A 589 -15.20 -12.78 4.63
N ASP A 590 -16.34 -12.61 5.30
CA ASP A 590 -17.67 -13.00 4.81
C ASP A 590 -18.39 -11.85 4.06
N THR A 591 -17.76 -10.67 3.96
CA THR A 591 -18.32 -9.54 3.23
C THR A 591 -18.30 -9.82 1.73
N PRO A 592 -19.44 -9.72 1.02
CA PRO A 592 -19.46 -9.87 -0.43
C PRO A 592 -18.49 -8.91 -1.13
N VAL A 593 -17.81 -9.38 -2.18
CA VAL A 593 -16.87 -8.55 -2.95
C VAL A 593 -17.60 -7.38 -3.61
N ASP A 594 -18.77 -7.65 -4.21
CA ASP A 594 -19.61 -6.67 -4.87
C ASP A 594 -21.02 -6.72 -4.25
N THR A 595 -21.65 -5.55 -4.08
CA THR A 595 -23.10 -5.46 -3.87
C THR A 595 -23.81 -5.57 -5.22
N PRO A 596 -24.95 -6.27 -5.35
CA PRO A 596 -25.62 -6.50 -6.64
C PRO A 596 -25.88 -5.24 -7.48
N ASN A 597 -26.07 -4.08 -6.84
CA ASN A 597 -26.41 -2.82 -7.50
C ASN A 597 -25.30 -1.76 -7.44
N TYR A 598 -24.14 -2.07 -6.85
CA TYR A 598 -23.09 -1.09 -6.58
C TYR A 598 -23.61 0.16 -5.86
N ASP A 599 -24.40 -0.04 -4.80
CA ASP A 599 -25.02 1.07 -4.08
C ASP A 599 -23.97 1.88 -3.30
N ASP A 600 -24.08 3.21 -3.37
CA ASP A 600 -23.31 4.12 -2.52
C ASP A 600 -23.78 4.03 -1.07
N VAL A 601 -22.87 4.25 -0.13
CA VAL A 601 -23.25 4.44 1.28
C VAL A 601 -24.02 5.76 1.42
N PRO A 602 -25.09 5.84 2.24
CA PRO A 602 -25.78 7.11 2.44
C PRO A 602 -24.84 8.24 2.91
N PHE A 603 -25.11 9.47 2.44
CA PHE A 603 -24.44 10.70 2.88
C PHE A 603 -22.92 10.75 2.61
N THR A 604 -22.44 10.17 1.50
CA THR A 604 -21.01 10.15 1.11
C THR A 604 -20.30 11.51 1.07
N GLY A 605 -21.03 12.58 0.77
CA GLY A 605 -20.53 13.95 0.74
C GLY A 605 -20.56 14.68 2.09
N ALA A 606 -21.16 14.10 3.13
CA ALA A 606 -21.31 14.78 4.42
C ALA A 606 -19.97 14.94 5.14
N SER A 607 -19.86 16.02 5.93
CA SER A 607 -18.82 16.24 6.93
C SER A 607 -19.47 16.26 8.30
N ILE A 608 -18.78 15.77 9.32
CA ILE A 608 -19.20 15.90 10.72
C ILE A 608 -18.53 17.12 11.38
N PRO A 609 -19.05 17.63 12.52
CA PRO A 609 -18.36 18.67 13.29
C PRO A 609 -16.93 18.22 13.63
N GLU A 610 -15.94 19.09 13.40
CA GLU A 610 -14.52 18.77 13.60
C GLU A 610 -14.22 18.54 15.09
N ALA A 611 -13.74 17.34 15.41
CA ALA A 611 -13.23 17.01 16.73
C ALA A 611 -11.70 17.13 16.75
N VAL A 612 -11.15 17.79 17.77
CA VAL A 612 -9.70 18.01 17.91
C VAL A 612 -9.21 17.53 19.26
N PHE A 613 -8.19 16.67 19.23
CA PHE A 613 -7.53 16.15 20.43
C PHE A 613 -6.03 16.39 20.34
N ASN A 614 -5.48 17.07 21.36
CA ASN A 614 -4.06 17.38 21.43
C ASN A 614 -3.38 16.45 22.42
N ILE A 615 -2.39 15.69 21.99
CA ILE A 615 -1.57 14.83 22.85
C ILE A 615 -0.29 15.62 23.19
N LYS A 616 -0.06 15.83 24.49
CA LYS A 616 1.12 16.56 25.00
C LYS A 616 2.33 15.65 25.13
N SER A 617 2.07 14.45 25.63
CA SER A 617 3.11 13.50 25.97
C SER A 617 2.61 12.07 26.09
N LEU A 618 3.54 11.14 25.90
CA LEU A 618 3.46 9.74 26.30
C LEU A 618 4.78 9.36 26.98
N ILE A 619 4.69 8.83 28.18
CA ILE A 619 5.83 8.34 28.96
C ILE A 619 5.52 6.92 29.38
N THR A 620 6.45 5.99 29.20
CA THR A 620 6.31 4.61 29.68
C THR A 620 7.54 4.20 30.47
N LYS A 621 7.37 3.24 31.38
CA LYS A 621 8.44 2.59 32.09
C LYS A 621 8.11 1.12 32.27
N LYS A 622 8.91 0.26 31.66
CA LYS A 622 8.89 -1.18 31.94
C LYS A 622 9.35 -1.43 33.39
N LEU A 623 8.60 -2.25 34.13
CA LEU A 623 8.87 -2.58 35.53
C LEU A 623 9.53 -3.95 35.71
#